data_AF-A0AA87MKS2-F1
#
_entry.id   AF-A0AA87MKS2-F1
#
_cell.length_a   1.000
_cell.length_b   1.000
_cell.length_c   1.000
_cell.angle_alpha   90.00
_cell.angle_beta   90.00
_cell.angle_gamma   90.00
#
_symmetry.space_group_name_H-M   'P 1'
#
loop_
_entity.id
_entity.type
_entity.pdbx_description
1 polymer ?
#
loop_
_entity_poly.entity_id
_entity_poly.type
_entity_poly.pdbx_seq_one_letter_code
_entity_poly.pdbx_strand_id
1 'polypeptide(L)'
;MSLEVALLGFLSIFPWGFFLILLFPGKITRRKVVLIFLAFFLGYLSTEIVLKLHPIFWPEVKIATPKRSGHILTQTAHIAFIQAGMMEEFCKGILILLSGLLLAFDWKKYQFRKEIVLIGGFVALGFAGIENANYIFSAKEEDRIAMFVGRTIRSSNAHFLINLCFALAFVKSNRKEPKDRPLALFLAFLLAVSQHGLFNFFVLPQSRFGAWLSTALFVGIWVWIVKDFRAFVLKDENLSDTVVDAEILDET
;
A
#
# COMPACT_ATOMS: atom_id res chain seq x y z
N MET A 1 -0.16 -24.06 -6.51
CA MET A 1 -0.83 -23.57 -5.28
C MET A 1 -2.21 -24.21 -5.19
N SER A 2 -2.61 -24.75 -4.04
CA SER A 2 -3.96 -25.29 -3.84
C SER A 2 -5.01 -24.17 -3.72
N LEU A 3 -6.27 -24.49 -4.02
CA LEU A 3 -7.39 -23.53 -3.93
C LEU A 3 -7.55 -22.98 -2.50
N GLU A 4 -7.37 -23.82 -1.49
CA GLU A 4 -7.43 -23.43 -0.07
C GLU A 4 -6.40 -22.36 0.27
N VAL A 5 -5.15 -22.53 -0.17
CA VAL A 5 -4.08 -21.55 0.11
C VAL A 5 -4.33 -20.23 -0.61
N ALA A 6 -4.80 -20.30 -1.86
CA ALA A 6 -5.20 -19.10 -2.60
C ALA A 6 -6.34 -18.35 -1.88
N LEU A 7 -7.32 -19.09 -1.34
CA LEU A 7 -8.41 -18.53 -0.56
C LEU A 7 -7.92 -17.86 0.73
N LEU A 8 -7.00 -18.50 1.47
CA LEU A 8 -6.42 -17.90 2.68
C LEU A 8 -5.65 -16.60 2.37
N GLY A 9 -4.86 -16.58 1.29
CA GLY A 9 -4.18 -15.36 0.86
C GLY A 9 -5.14 -14.23 0.46
N PHE A 10 -6.29 -14.56 -0.12
CA PHE A 10 -7.34 -13.57 -0.41
C PHE A 10 -8.09 -13.12 0.84
N LEU A 11 -8.39 -14.03 1.78
CA LEU A 11 -9.08 -13.69 3.01
C LEU A 11 -8.23 -12.80 3.93
N SER A 12 -6.90 -12.88 3.85
CA SER A 12 -6.02 -12.10 4.72
C SER A 12 -5.98 -10.60 4.39
N ILE A 13 -6.43 -10.22 3.19
CA ILE A 13 -6.52 -8.82 2.75
C ILE A 13 -7.95 -8.27 2.85
N PHE A 14 -8.96 -9.14 2.97
CA PHE A 14 -10.37 -8.78 2.87
C PHE A 14 -10.80 -7.74 3.92
N PRO A 15 -10.44 -7.85 5.21
CA PRO A 15 -10.82 -6.85 6.21
C PRO A 15 -10.35 -5.44 5.83
N TRP A 16 -9.13 -5.32 5.32
CA TRP A 16 -8.51 -4.03 4.97
C TRP A 16 -9.18 -3.38 3.75
N GLY A 17 -9.49 -4.19 2.72
CA GLY A 17 -10.25 -3.73 1.56
C GLY A 17 -11.66 -3.28 1.94
N PHE A 18 -12.32 -4.05 2.80
CA PHE A 18 -13.64 -3.71 3.33
C PHE A 18 -13.62 -2.39 4.11
N PHE A 19 -12.67 -2.20 5.02
CA PHE A 19 -12.49 -0.94 5.75
C PHE A 19 -12.27 0.25 4.81
N LEU A 20 -11.44 0.11 3.78
CA LEU A 20 -11.22 1.20 2.83
C LEU A 20 -12.51 1.59 2.10
N ILE A 21 -13.27 0.60 1.62
CA ILE A 21 -14.53 0.85 0.90
C ILE A 21 -15.54 1.55 1.80
N LEU A 22 -15.69 1.09 3.04
CA LEU A 22 -16.63 1.68 4.00
C LEU A 22 -16.28 3.12 4.38
N LEU A 23 -15.00 3.43 4.53
CA LEU A 23 -14.53 4.75 4.94
C LEU A 23 -14.41 5.73 3.77
N PHE A 24 -14.41 5.25 2.53
CA PHE A 24 -14.23 6.11 1.37
C PHE A 24 -15.51 6.91 1.08
N PRO A 25 -15.42 8.24 0.92
CA PRO A 25 -16.58 9.11 0.80
C PRO A 25 -17.37 8.92 -0.50
N GLY A 26 -18.64 9.31 -0.42
CA GLY A 26 -19.62 9.23 -1.50
C GLY A 26 -20.04 7.82 -1.90
N LYS A 27 -21.10 7.72 -2.71
CA LYS A 27 -21.67 6.43 -3.16
C LYS A 27 -20.66 5.58 -3.94
N ILE A 28 -20.71 4.25 -3.74
CA ILE A 28 -19.98 3.28 -4.54
C ILE A 28 -20.69 3.12 -5.89
N THR A 29 -20.19 3.81 -6.90
CA THR A 29 -20.71 3.74 -8.27
C THR A 29 -20.07 2.58 -9.04
N ARG A 30 -20.70 2.15 -10.15
CA ARG A 30 -20.11 1.14 -11.06
C ARG A 30 -18.68 1.50 -11.49
N ARG A 31 -18.41 2.79 -11.71
CA ARG A 31 -17.06 3.29 -12.01
C ARG A 31 -16.07 3.01 -10.88
N LYS A 32 -16.43 3.30 -9.62
CA LYS A 32 -15.57 3.02 -8.46
C LYS A 32 -15.33 1.52 -8.30
N VAL A 33 -16.35 0.68 -8.52
CA VAL A 33 -16.22 -0.78 -8.49
C VAL A 33 -15.21 -1.27 -9.55
N VAL A 34 -15.34 -0.83 -10.80
CA VAL A 34 -14.39 -1.19 -11.87
C VAL A 34 -12.97 -0.74 -11.53
N LEU A 35 -12.82 0.48 -10.99
CA LEU A 35 -11.52 1.00 -10.56
C LEU A 35 -10.90 0.15 -9.44
N ILE A 36 -11.68 -0.28 -8.45
CA ILE A 36 -11.23 -1.15 -7.36
C ILE A 36 -10.71 -2.49 -7.90
N PHE A 37 -11.49 -3.16 -8.76
CA PHE A 37 -11.08 -4.44 -9.35
C PHE A 37 -9.84 -4.31 -10.23
N LEU A 38 -9.75 -3.25 -11.05
CA LEU A 38 -8.58 -2.99 -11.87
C LEU A 38 -7.34 -2.71 -11.01
N ALA A 39 -7.46 -1.87 -9.99
CA ALA A 39 -6.36 -1.57 -9.07
C ALA A 39 -5.89 -2.83 -8.34
N PHE A 40 -6.82 -3.68 -7.88
CA PHE A 40 -6.51 -4.98 -7.30
C PHE A 40 -5.72 -5.87 -8.26
N PHE A 41 -6.16 -5.97 -9.52
CA PHE A 41 -5.46 -6.73 -10.55
C PHE A 41 -4.07 -6.16 -10.89
N LEU A 42 -3.90 -4.84 -10.87
CA LEU A 42 -2.59 -4.21 -11.02
C LEU A 42 -1.66 -4.56 -9.85
N GLY A 43 -2.19 -4.67 -8.64
CA GLY A 43 -1.46 -5.19 -7.47
C GLY A 43 -0.97 -6.61 -7.67
N TYR A 44 -1.86 -7.50 -8.11
CA TYR A 44 -1.52 -8.87 -8.51
C TYR A 44 -0.38 -8.90 -9.54
N LEU A 45 -0.54 -8.14 -10.63
CA LEU A 45 0.44 -8.05 -11.71
C LEU A 45 1.79 -7.53 -11.20
N SER A 46 1.77 -6.56 -10.28
CA SER A 46 2.98 -6.02 -9.64
C SER A 46 3.77 -7.11 -8.92
N THR A 47 3.12 -7.98 -8.14
CA THR A 47 3.80 -9.11 -7.48
C THR A 47 4.37 -10.09 -8.47
N GLU A 48 3.63 -10.45 -9.52
CA GLU A 48 4.14 -11.34 -10.58
C GLU A 48 5.38 -10.77 -11.28
N ILE A 49 5.41 -9.46 -11.50
CA ILE A 49 6.59 -8.76 -12.04
C ILE A 49 7.76 -8.88 -11.07
N VAL A 50 7.56 -8.58 -9.79
CA VAL A 50 8.61 -8.70 -8.76
C VAL A 50 9.15 -10.12 -8.70
N LEU A 51 8.29 -11.14 -8.65
CA LEU A 51 8.70 -12.55 -8.56
C LEU A 51 9.52 -13.00 -9.78
N LYS A 52 9.24 -12.47 -10.97
CA LYS A 52 10.01 -12.78 -12.19
C LYS A 52 11.30 -12.00 -12.28
N LEU A 53 11.31 -10.74 -11.85
CA LEU A 53 12.49 -9.87 -11.91
C LEU A 53 13.50 -10.19 -10.80
N HIS A 54 13.04 -10.58 -9.61
CA HIS A 54 13.88 -10.87 -8.47
C HIS A 54 15.02 -11.88 -8.78
N PRO A 55 14.76 -13.07 -9.36
CA PRO A 55 15.84 -14.02 -9.68
C PRO A 55 16.74 -13.54 -10.84
N ILE A 56 16.30 -12.60 -11.68
CA ILE A 56 17.10 -12.04 -12.78
C ILE A 56 18.10 -11.03 -12.22
N PHE A 57 17.63 -10.13 -11.35
CA PHE A 57 18.49 -9.12 -10.75
C PHE A 57 19.39 -9.74 -9.69
N TRP A 58 18.83 -10.58 -8.82
CA TRP A 58 19.51 -11.20 -7.68
C TRP A 58 19.60 -12.72 -7.87
N PRO A 59 20.25 -13.22 -8.95
CA PRO A 59 20.46 -14.65 -9.13
C PRO A 59 21.27 -15.13 -7.93
N GLU A 60 20.82 -16.22 -7.29
CA GLU A 60 21.35 -16.69 -6.03
C GLU A 60 22.87 -16.53 -5.95
N VAL A 61 23.33 -15.57 -5.14
CA VAL A 61 24.65 -15.70 -4.54
C VAL A 61 24.49 -16.93 -3.65
N LYS A 62 24.89 -18.09 -4.18
CA LYS A 62 24.95 -19.33 -3.42
C LYS A 62 25.50 -18.97 -2.05
N ILE A 63 24.70 -19.16 -1.01
CA ILE A 63 25.16 -19.15 0.38
C ILE A 63 25.95 -20.46 0.57
N ALA A 64 26.94 -20.68 -0.30
CA ALA A 64 27.95 -21.69 -0.19
C ALA A 64 29.14 -20.97 0.42
N THR A 65 29.38 -21.29 1.68
CA THR A 65 30.53 -20.90 2.52
C THR A 65 30.59 -19.42 2.98
N PRO A 66 30.64 -19.18 4.31
CA PRO A 66 30.82 -17.85 4.87
C PRO A 66 32.27 -17.41 4.68
N LYS A 67 32.58 -16.84 3.52
CA LYS A 67 33.78 -16.02 3.32
C LYS A 67 33.38 -14.67 2.77
N ARG A 68 32.69 -13.88 3.59
CA ARG A 68 32.76 -12.42 3.57
C ARG A 68 32.30 -11.89 4.90
N SER A 69 33.23 -11.27 5.61
CA SER A 69 33.07 -10.45 6.81
C SER A 69 32.25 -9.17 6.54
N GLY A 70 31.15 -9.28 5.79
CA GLY A 70 30.17 -8.21 5.68
C GLY A 70 29.28 -8.27 6.92
N HIS A 71 29.21 -7.18 7.68
CA HIS A 71 28.36 -7.08 8.87
C HIS A 71 26.95 -7.61 8.56
N ILE A 72 26.43 -8.53 9.38
CA ILE A 72 25.04 -9.05 9.29
C ILE A 72 24.03 -7.90 9.13
N LEU A 73 24.33 -6.75 9.74
CA LEU A 73 23.58 -5.50 9.62
C LEU A 73 23.51 -4.96 8.18
N THR A 74 24.63 -4.89 7.46
CA THR A 74 24.67 -4.36 6.08
C THR A 74 23.97 -5.30 5.10
N GLN A 75 24.10 -6.62 5.31
CA GLN A 75 23.36 -7.60 4.52
C GLN A 75 21.84 -7.50 4.76
N THR A 76 21.42 -7.39 6.02
CA THR A 76 20.00 -7.21 6.38
C THR A 76 19.44 -5.92 5.77
N ALA A 77 20.19 -4.82 5.84
CA ALA A 77 19.81 -3.56 5.22
C ALA A 77 19.68 -3.68 3.69
N HIS A 78 20.63 -4.35 3.02
CA HIS A 78 20.57 -4.55 1.58
C HIS A 78 19.33 -5.36 1.16
N ILE A 79 19.05 -6.47 1.84
CA ILE A 79 17.86 -7.29 1.57
C ILE A 79 16.59 -6.47 1.81
N ALA A 80 16.50 -5.81 2.97
CA ALA A 80 15.30 -5.10 3.39
C ALA A 80 14.97 -3.90 2.49
N PHE A 81 15.94 -3.03 2.21
CA PHE A 81 15.71 -1.77 1.50
C PHE A 81 15.82 -1.90 -0.01
N ILE A 82 16.75 -2.69 -0.52
CA ILE A 82 17.04 -2.74 -1.96
C ILE A 82 16.29 -3.90 -2.61
N GLN A 83 16.49 -5.12 -2.12
CA GLN A 83 15.93 -6.30 -2.77
C GLN A 83 14.40 -6.38 -2.62
N ALA A 84 13.89 -6.09 -1.42
CA ALA A 84 12.47 -6.02 -1.15
C ALA A 84 11.92 -4.60 -1.33
N GLY A 85 12.26 -3.67 -0.42
CA GLY A 85 11.61 -2.36 -0.35
C GLY A 85 11.62 -1.56 -1.65
N MET A 86 12.78 -1.39 -2.28
CA MET A 86 12.90 -0.62 -3.52
C MET A 86 12.23 -1.33 -4.69
N MET A 87 12.48 -2.63 -4.88
CA MET A 87 11.91 -3.40 -5.98
C MET A 87 10.38 -3.41 -5.92
N GLU A 88 9.82 -3.73 -4.76
CA GLU A 88 8.38 -3.88 -4.58
C GLU A 88 7.65 -2.55 -4.66
N GLU A 89 8.13 -1.53 -3.94
CA GLU A 89 7.48 -0.21 -3.98
C GLU A 89 7.68 0.48 -5.32
N PHE A 90 8.76 0.18 -6.07
CA PHE A 90 8.90 0.68 -7.45
C PHE A 90 7.85 0.05 -8.36
N CYS A 91 7.70 -1.28 -8.32
CA CYS A 91 6.71 -1.99 -9.14
C CYS A 91 5.27 -1.60 -8.80
N LYS A 92 4.94 -1.37 -7.54
CA LYS A 92 3.61 -0.86 -7.15
C LYS A 92 3.46 0.61 -7.50
N GLY A 93 4.46 1.41 -7.15
CA GLY A 93 4.44 2.86 -7.28
C GLY A 93 4.26 3.32 -8.73
N ILE A 94 4.93 2.66 -9.69
CA ILE A 94 4.77 2.98 -11.10
C ILE A 94 3.35 2.67 -11.59
N LEU A 95 2.76 1.55 -11.17
CA LEU A 95 1.39 1.19 -11.55
C LEU A 95 0.36 2.12 -10.91
N ILE A 96 0.56 2.54 -9.65
CA ILE A 96 -0.27 3.55 -8.98
C ILE A 96 -0.18 4.89 -9.71
N LEU A 97 1.02 5.33 -10.07
CA LEU A 97 1.22 6.58 -10.82
C LEU A 97 0.52 6.53 -12.18
N LEU A 98 0.77 5.49 -12.98
CA LEU A 98 0.22 5.36 -14.33
C LEU A 98 -1.31 5.26 -14.30
N SER A 99 -1.86 4.34 -13.49
CA SER A 99 -3.32 4.22 -13.35
C SER A 99 -3.95 5.47 -12.72
N GLY A 100 -3.23 6.16 -11.84
CA GLY A 100 -3.62 7.44 -11.27
C GLY A 100 -3.76 8.54 -12.31
N LEU A 101 -2.76 8.70 -13.17
CA LEU A 101 -2.79 9.65 -14.29
C LEU A 101 -3.92 9.36 -15.29
N LEU A 102 -4.19 8.07 -15.54
CA LEU A 102 -5.23 7.65 -16.49
C LEU A 102 -6.65 7.77 -15.92
N LEU A 103 -6.86 7.35 -14.66
CA LEU A 103 -8.20 7.11 -14.12
C LEU A 103 -8.61 8.11 -13.04
N ALA A 104 -7.63 8.67 -12.32
CA ALA A 104 -7.85 9.51 -11.16
C ALA A 104 -7.28 10.93 -11.32
N PHE A 105 -6.70 11.31 -12.46
CA PHE A 105 -6.26 12.68 -12.71
C PHE A 105 -7.33 13.48 -13.47
N ASP A 106 -7.53 14.72 -13.04
CA ASP A 106 -8.32 15.72 -13.75
C ASP A 106 -7.37 16.59 -14.57
N TRP A 107 -7.31 16.34 -15.87
CA TRP A 107 -6.45 17.07 -16.80
C TRP A 107 -6.89 18.53 -17.02
N LYS A 108 -8.16 18.87 -16.74
CA LYS A 108 -8.66 20.25 -16.86
C LYS A 108 -8.23 21.09 -15.66
N LYS A 109 -8.36 20.53 -14.45
CA LYS A 109 -7.93 21.19 -13.20
C LYS A 109 -6.45 20.96 -12.89
N TYR A 110 -5.80 20.08 -13.66
CA TYR A 110 -4.46 19.58 -13.41
C TYR A 110 -4.32 19.13 -11.94
N GLN A 111 -5.15 18.18 -11.49
CA GLN A 111 -5.20 17.73 -10.08
C GLN A 111 -5.53 16.25 -9.96
N PHE A 112 -4.98 15.56 -8.96
CA PHE A 112 -5.38 14.19 -8.61
C PHE A 112 -6.71 14.19 -7.83
N ARG A 113 -7.66 13.38 -8.26
CA ARG A 113 -8.90 13.10 -7.55
C ARG A 113 -8.66 12.12 -6.41
N LYS A 114 -9.57 12.10 -5.43
CA LYS A 114 -9.48 11.27 -4.21
C LYS A 114 -9.46 9.77 -4.51
N GLU A 115 -10.00 9.34 -5.66
CA GLU A 115 -10.00 7.93 -6.08
C GLU A 115 -8.59 7.34 -6.23
N ILE A 116 -7.53 8.16 -6.32
CA ILE A 116 -6.14 7.68 -6.25
C ILE A 116 -5.86 6.89 -4.97
N VAL A 117 -6.58 7.19 -3.87
CA VAL A 117 -6.47 6.48 -2.60
C VAL A 117 -7.06 5.06 -2.70
N LEU A 118 -8.17 4.89 -3.44
CA LEU A 118 -8.69 3.56 -3.77
C LEU A 118 -7.70 2.79 -4.64
N ILE A 119 -7.09 3.44 -5.63
CA ILE A 119 -6.08 2.82 -6.49
C ILE A 119 -4.91 2.31 -5.63
N GLY A 120 -4.29 3.18 -4.83
CA GLY A 120 -3.14 2.80 -4.01
C GLY A 120 -3.46 1.71 -3.00
N GLY A 121 -4.60 1.81 -2.30
CA GLY A 121 -5.05 0.79 -1.35
C GLY A 121 -5.25 -0.57 -2.02
N PHE A 122 -5.98 -0.64 -3.14
CA PHE A 122 -6.26 -1.92 -3.79
C PHE A 122 -5.08 -2.49 -4.57
N VAL A 123 -4.18 -1.68 -5.12
CA VAL A 123 -2.88 -2.16 -5.63
C VAL A 123 -2.09 -2.84 -4.51
N ALA A 124 -2.06 -2.24 -3.32
CA ALA A 124 -1.38 -2.83 -2.17
C ALA A 124 -1.99 -4.16 -1.73
N LEU A 125 -3.33 -4.25 -1.70
CA LEU A 125 -4.03 -5.47 -1.30
C LEU A 125 -3.89 -6.57 -2.34
N GLY A 126 -3.94 -6.24 -3.64
CA GLY A 126 -3.63 -7.19 -4.71
C GLY A 126 -2.23 -7.76 -4.57
N PHE A 127 -1.25 -6.90 -4.26
CA PHE A 127 0.12 -7.32 -4.04
C PHE A 127 0.24 -8.23 -2.82
N ALA A 128 -0.29 -7.77 -1.68
CA ALA A 128 -0.23 -8.50 -0.42
C ALA A 128 -0.94 -9.85 -0.50
N GLY A 129 -2.05 -9.96 -1.24
CA GLY A 129 -2.82 -11.21 -1.37
C GLY A 129 -1.99 -12.35 -1.97
N ILE A 130 -1.24 -12.07 -3.04
CA ILE A 130 -0.35 -13.06 -3.66
C ILE A 130 0.85 -13.37 -2.80
N GLU A 131 1.48 -12.34 -2.23
CA GLU A 131 2.60 -12.55 -1.32
C GLU A 131 2.18 -13.43 -0.12
N ASN A 132 1.03 -13.12 0.50
CA ASN A 132 0.46 -13.90 1.60
C ASN A 132 0.23 -15.36 1.19
N ALA A 133 -0.37 -15.58 0.02
CA ALA A 133 -0.64 -16.92 -0.48
C ALA A 133 0.65 -17.73 -0.65
N ASN A 134 1.72 -17.11 -1.17
CA ASN A 134 3.03 -17.75 -1.31
C ASN A 134 3.69 -18.08 0.04
N TYR A 135 3.59 -17.19 1.04
CA TYR A 135 4.08 -17.46 2.39
C TYR A 135 3.29 -18.60 3.06
N ILE A 136 1.97 -18.62 2.93
CA ILE A 136 1.12 -19.68 3.48
C ILE A 136 1.38 -21.01 2.76
N PHE A 137 1.58 -20.98 1.44
CA PHE A 137 1.94 -22.16 0.66
C PHE A 137 3.25 -22.79 1.11
N SER A 138 4.22 -21.93 1.45
CA SER A 138 5.57 -22.35 1.88
C SER A 138 5.64 -22.76 3.35
N ALA A 139 4.60 -22.47 4.14
CA ALA A 139 4.53 -22.89 5.53
C ALA A 139 4.19 -24.37 5.65
N LYS A 140 4.64 -25.00 6.74
CA LYS A 140 4.18 -26.34 7.12
C LYS A 140 2.67 -26.33 7.33
N GLU A 141 2.02 -27.46 7.08
CA GLU A 141 0.56 -27.56 7.09
C GLU A 141 -0.04 -27.16 8.45
N GLU A 142 0.59 -27.60 9.54
CA GLU A 142 0.22 -27.27 10.91
C GLU A 142 0.35 -25.77 11.24
N ASP A 143 1.21 -25.04 10.53
CA ASP A 143 1.49 -23.62 10.77
C ASP A 143 0.69 -22.68 9.84
N ARG A 144 -0.05 -23.21 8.86
CA ARG A 144 -0.73 -22.39 7.83
C ARG A 144 -1.70 -21.38 8.41
N ILE A 145 -2.48 -21.77 9.42
CA ILE A 145 -3.44 -20.88 10.07
C ILE A 145 -2.72 -19.77 10.84
N ALA A 146 -1.66 -20.10 11.58
CA ALA A 146 -0.86 -19.11 12.28
C ALA A 146 -0.17 -18.13 11.31
N MET A 147 0.33 -18.65 10.18
CA MET A 147 0.88 -17.86 9.09
C MET A 147 -0.17 -16.92 8.50
N PHE A 148 -1.36 -17.44 8.17
CA PHE A 148 -2.50 -16.66 7.67
C PHE A 148 -2.85 -15.50 8.61
N VAL A 149 -3.03 -15.76 9.91
CA VAL A 149 -3.36 -14.72 10.90
C VAL A 149 -2.24 -13.69 11.01
N GLY A 150 -0.99 -14.16 11.12
CA GLY A 150 0.18 -13.29 11.21
C GLY A 150 0.32 -12.36 9.99
N ARG A 151 0.09 -12.89 8.80
CA ARG A 151 0.13 -12.18 7.51
C ARG A 151 -1.06 -11.23 7.33
N THR A 152 -2.24 -11.59 7.82
CA THR A 152 -3.43 -10.72 7.86
C THR A 152 -3.17 -9.46 8.68
N ILE A 153 -2.62 -9.61 9.89
CA ILE A 153 -2.44 -8.51 10.83
C ILE A 153 -1.22 -7.65 10.49
N ARG A 154 -0.09 -8.28 10.13
CA ARG A 154 1.18 -7.58 9.93
C ARG A 154 1.41 -7.21 8.46
N SER A 155 1.64 -8.20 7.59
CA SER A 155 2.04 -7.90 6.20
C SER A 155 0.95 -7.18 5.40
N SER A 156 -0.29 -7.68 5.42
CA SER A 156 -1.38 -7.08 4.64
C SER A 156 -1.59 -5.63 5.04
N ASN A 157 -1.59 -5.37 6.34
CA ASN A 157 -1.67 -4.03 6.90
C ASN A 157 -0.45 -3.18 6.51
N ALA A 158 0.75 -3.75 6.52
CA ALA A 158 1.97 -3.05 6.13
C ALA A 158 1.91 -2.49 4.72
N HIS A 159 1.66 -3.36 3.74
CA HIS A 159 1.57 -2.95 2.36
C HIS A 159 0.45 -1.93 2.17
N PHE A 160 -0.71 -2.19 2.79
CA PHE A 160 -1.88 -1.33 2.72
C PHE A 160 -1.59 0.08 3.22
N LEU A 161 -1.02 0.23 4.42
CA LEU A 161 -0.70 1.53 4.99
C LEU A 161 0.39 2.25 4.19
N ILE A 162 1.49 1.58 3.84
CA ILE A 162 2.58 2.21 3.08
C ILE A 162 2.06 2.79 1.76
N ASN A 163 1.25 2.03 1.02
CA ASN A 163 0.70 2.49 -0.25
C ASN A 163 -0.47 3.47 -0.10
N LEU A 164 -1.23 3.44 0.99
CA LEU A 164 -2.17 4.52 1.33
C LEU A 164 -1.43 5.82 1.62
N CYS A 165 -0.32 5.76 2.36
CA CYS A 165 0.54 6.92 2.62
C CYS A 165 1.06 7.51 1.30
N PHE A 166 1.56 6.64 0.41
CA PHE A 166 1.99 7.05 -0.92
C PHE A 166 0.85 7.65 -1.75
N ALA A 167 -0.33 7.01 -1.79
CA ALA A 167 -1.49 7.50 -2.53
C ALA A 167 -2.02 8.85 -2.00
N LEU A 168 -2.01 9.07 -0.68
CA LEU A 168 -2.37 10.35 -0.08
C LEU A 168 -1.39 11.48 -0.48
N ALA A 169 -0.13 11.16 -0.78
CA ALA A 169 0.82 12.14 -1.29
C ALA A 169 0.39 12.71 -2.65
N PHE A 170 -0.31 11.94 -3.49
CA PHE A 170 -0.89 12.45 -4.74
C PHE A 170 -1.94 13.53 -4.49
N VAL A 171 -2.89 13.27 -3.58
CA VAL A 171 -3.93 14.25 -3.22
C VAL A 171 -3.29 15.48 -2.58
N LYS A 172 -2.30 15.30 -1.71
CA LYS A 172 -1.54 16.41 -1.10
C LYS A 172 -0.78 17.25 -2.10
N SER A 173 -0.25 16.63 -3.15
CA SER A 173 0.52 17.33 -4.20
C SER A 173 -0.32 18.38 -4.91
N ASN A 174 -1.65 18.29 -4.89
CA ASN A 174 -2.55 19.30 -5.46
C ASN A 174 -2.40 20.68 -4.79
N ARG A 175 -1.92 20.74 -3.54
CA ARG A 175 -1.63 22.00 -2.81
C ARG A 175 -0.25 22.58 -3.13
N LYS A 176 0.51 21.94 -4.02
CA LYS A 176 1.81 22.42 -4.50
C LYS A 176 1.69 22.93 -5.93
N GLU A 177 2.57 23.87 -6.26
CA GLU A 177 2.75 24.34 -7.62
C GLU A 177 2.99 23.16 -8.58
N PRO A 178 2.41 23.15 -9.79
CA PRO A 178 2.54 22.06 -10.76
C PRO A 178 3.99 21.57 -10.97
N LYS A 179 4.95 22.49 -10.99
CA LYS A 179 6.39 22.21 -11.16
C LYS A 179 7.03 21.45 -9.99
N ASP A 180 6.50 21.60 -8.77
CA ASP A 180 7.05 21.00 -7.56
C ASP A 180 6.45 19.63 -7.25
N ARG A 181 5.38 19.24 -7.95
CA ARG A 181 4.68 17.98 -7.72
C ARG A 181 5.51 16.74 -8.04
N PRO A 182 6.27 16.67 -9.16
CA PRO A 182 7.11 15.52 -9.44
C PRO A 182 8.12 15.24 -8.31
N LEU A 183 8.75 16.29 -7.78
CA LEU A 183 9.66 16.17 -6.65
C LEU A 183 8.92 15.69 -5.38
N ALA A 184 7.75 16.23 -5.09
CA ALA A 184 6.96 15.80 -3.94
C ALA A 184 6.54 14.32 -4.03
N LEU A 185 6.16 13.85 -5.23
CA LEU A 185 5.81 12.45 -5.48
C LEU A 185 7.04 11.54 -5.41
N PHE A 186 8.19 11.98 -5.93
CA PHE A 186 9.44 11.25 -5.81
C PHE A 186 9.87 11.08 -4.35
N LEU A 187 9.77 12.14 -3.54
CA LEU A 187 10.05 12.06 -2.10
C LEU A 187 9.05 11.14 -1.37
N ALA A 188 7.78 11.13 -1.78
CA ALA A 188 6.79 10.20 -1.24
C ALA A 188 7.10 8.75 -1.62
N PHE A 189 7.62 8.50 -2.83
CA PHE A 189 8.11 7.19 -3.24
C PHE A 189 9.30 6.75 -2.38
N LEU A 190 10.30 7.62 -2.17
CA LEU A 190 11.44 7.32 -1.27
C LEU A 190 11.00 7.05 0.17
N LEU A 191 9.97 7.75 0.63
CA LEU A 191 9.34 7.49 1.93
C LEU A 191 8.71 6.10 1.98
N ALA A 192 7.97 5.69 0.95
CA ALA A 192 7.40 4.34 0.86
C ALA A 192 8.50 3.25 0.89
N VAL A 193 9.57 3.42 0.09
CA VAL A 193 10.73 2.52 0.10
C VAL A 193 11.36 2.44 1.49
N SER A 194 11.49 3.59 2.17
CA SER A 194 12.07 3.66 3.51
C SER A 194 11.18 3.03 4.58
N GLN A 195 9.86 3.24 4.53
CA GLN A 195 8.90 2.61 5.43
C GLN A 195 8.90 1.09 5.25
N HIS A 196 8.88 0.60 4.01
CA HIS A 196 8.98 -0.82 3.72
C HIS A 196 10.32 -1.39 4.19
N GLY A 197 11.43 -0.76 3.80
CA GLY A 197 12.77 -1.20 4.16
C GLY A 197 12.97 -1.25 5.66
N LEU A 198 12.52 -0.24 6.42
CA LEU A 198 12.56 -0.25 7.88
C LEU A 198 11.71 -1.38 8.48
N PHE A 199 10.51 -1.60 7.94
CA PHE A 199 9.67 -2.70 8.38
C PHE A 199 10.38 -4.05 8.23
N ASN A 200 10.90 -4.35 7.04
CA ASN A 200 11.64 -5.58 6.78
C ASN A 200 12.92 -5.66 7.61
N PHE A 201 13.65 -4.56 7.75
CA PHE A 201 14.88 -4.52 8.53
C PHE A 201 14.66 -4.88 10.00
N PHE A 202 13.54 -4.47 10.59
CA PHE A 202 13.19 -4.83 11.96
C PHE A 202 12.61 -6.24 12.11
N VAL A 203 11.91 -6.75 11.09
CA VAL A 203 11.24 -8.06 11.14
C VAL A 203 12.15 -9.22 10.74
N LEU A 204 13.01 -9.05 9.74
CA LEU A 204 13.88 -10.11 9.21
C LEU A 204 14.76 -10.78 10.28
N PRO A 205 15.37 -10.04 11.24
CA PRO A 205 16.18 -10.67 12.30
C PRO A 205 15.38 -11.47 13.34
N GLN A 206 14.04 -11.41 13.30
CA GLN A 206 13.13 -12.09 14.24
C GLN A 206 13.38 -11.77 15.73
N SER A 207 14.00 -10.62 16.03
CA SER A 207 14.25 -10.20 17.41
C SER A 207 12.99 -9.60 18.06
N ARG A 208 12.83 -9.79 19.38
CA ARG A 208 11.72 -9.17 20.14
C ARG A 208 11.75 -7.64 20.02
N PHE A 209 12.92 -7.04 20.15
CA PHE A 209 13.10 -5.58 20.04
C PHE A 209 12.73 -5.06 18.64
N GLY A 210 13.15 -5.75 17.58
CA GLY A 210 12.74 -5.44 16.21
C GLY A 210 11.22 -5.55 16.04
N ALA A 211 10.57 -6.56 16.61
CA ALA A 211 9.11 -6.66 16.58
C ALA A 211 8.42 -5.44 17.24
N TRP A 212 8.92 -4.95 18.38
CA TRP A 212 8.41 -3.72 19.00
C TRP A 212 8.61 -2.49 18.11
N LEU A 213 9.79 -2.31 17.53
CA LEU A 213 10.07 -1.19 16.63
C LEU A 213 9.19 -1.21 15.37
N SER A 214 9.02 -2.39 14.75
CA SER A 214 8.13 -2.55 13.59
C SER A 214 6.67 -2.22 13.94
N THR A 215 6.21 -2.60 15.14
CA THR A 215 4.87 -2.29 15.63
C THR A 215 4.70 -0.79 15.87
N ALA A 216 5.68 -0.14 16.50
CA ALA A 216 5.66 1.31 16.73
C ALA A 216 5.65 2.09 15.40
N LEU A 217 6.46 1.66 14.42
CA LEU A 217 6.45 2.21 13.06
C LEU A 217 5.05 2.11 12.44
N PHE A 218 4.38 0.95 12.56
CA PHE A 218 3.02 0.80 12.04
C PHE A 218 2.01 1.71 12.70
N VAL A 219 2.00 1.79 14.03
CA VAL A 219 1.09 2.67 14.76
C VAL A 219 1.32 4.13 14.33
N GLY A 220 2.57 4.54 14.16
CA GLY A 220 2.91 5.87 13.65
C GLY A 220 2.35 6.14 12.25
N ILE A 221 2.57 5.21 11.30
CA ILE A 221 2.04 5.31 9.94
C ILE A 221 0.51 5.32 9.94
N TRP A 222 -0.13 4.49 10.76
CA TRP A 222 -1.58 4.45 10.91
C TRP A 222 -2.14 5.80 11.37
N VAL A 223 -1.59 6.36 12.46
CA VAL A 223 -2.02 7.66 12.99
C VAL A 223 -1.85 8.75 11.94
N TRP A 224 -0.73 8.73 11.20
CA TRP A 224 -0.50 9.64 10.09
C TRP A 224 -1.61 9.49 9.03
N ILE A 225 -1.83 8.29 8.51
CA ILE A 225 -2.83 8.05 7.45
C ILE A 225 -4.22 8.48 7.90
N VAL A 226 -4.64 8.15 9.12
CA VAL A 226 -5.94 8.59 9.64
C VAL A 226 -6.06 10.11 9.66
N LYS A 227 -5.03 10.82 10.11
CA LYS A 227 -4.99 12.29 10.11
C LYS A 227 -5.13 12.85 8.70
N ASP A 228 -4.36 12.31 7.75
CA ASP A 228 -4.39 12.76 6.36
C ASP A 228 -5.70 12.41 5.66
N PHE A 229 -6.20 11.19 5.84
CA PHE A 229 -7.45 10.75 5.24
C PHE A 229 -8.61 11.66 5.66
N ARG A 230 -8.70 12.02 6.95
CA ARG A 230 -9.67 13.01 7.43
C ARG A 230 -9.48 14.38 6.77
N ALA A 231 -8.24 14.85 6.64
CA ALA A 231 -7.94 16.18 6.15
C ALA A 231 -8.07 16.36 4.62
N PHE A 232 -7.83 15.31 3.84
CA PHE A 232 -7.70 15.37 2.38
C PHE A 232 -8.73 14.53 1.63
N VAL A 233 -9.33 13.53 2.28
CA VAL A 233 -10.35 12.67 1.65
C VAL A 233 -11.73 13.07 2.15
N LEU A 234 -11.94 13.20 3.47
CA LEU A 234 -13.27 13.48 4.03
C LEU A 234 -13.68 14.96 4.05
N LYS A 235 -12.73 15.89 4.20
CA LYS A 235 -13.04 17.31 4.55
C LYS A 235 -13.87 18.11 3.54
N ASP A 236 -14.01 17.68 2.29
CA ASP A 236 -14.78 18.46 1.27
C ASP A 236 -16.25 18.04 1.12
N GLU A 237 -16.76 17.03 1.83
CA GLU A 237 -18.20 16.69 1.79
C GLU A 237 -19.02 17.45 2.85
N ASN A 238 -18.41 17.88 3.96
CA ASN A 238 -19.10 18.60 5.04
C ASN A 238 -19.45 20.06 4.73
N LEU A 239 -19.19 20.54 3.51
CA LEU A 239 -19.55 21.89 3.06
C LEU A 239 -20.73 21.90 2.07
N SER A 240 -21.21 20.75 1.57
CA SER A 240 -22.38 20.70 0.67
C SER A 240 -23.72 20.50 1.37
N ASP A 241 -23.72 20.16 2.67
CA ASP A 241 -24.94 19.74 3.38
C ASP A 241 -25.56 20.84 4.26
N THR A 242 -25.16 22.10 4.10
CA THR A 242 -25.80 23.25 4.77
C THR A 242 -25.94 24.45 3.85
N VAL A 243 -26.77 24.28 2.81
CA VAL A 243 -27.64 25.36 2.35
C VAL A 243 -29.02 24.72 2.21
N VAL A 244 -29.65 24.42 3.35
CA VAL A 244 -31.08 24.18 3.39
C VAL A 244 -31.71 25.56 3.37
N ASP A 245 -32.23 25.91 2.20
CA ASP A 245 -33.15 26.98 1.87
C ASP A 245 -33.76 27.67 3.10
N ALA A 246 -33.15 28.78 3.53
CA ALA A 246 -33.82 29.80 4.32
C ALA A 246 -34.47 30.81 3.37
N GLU A 247 -35.33 30.30 2.49
CA GLU A 247 -36.24 31.10 1.66
C GLU A 247 -37.55 30.32 1.65
N ILE A 248 -38.40 30.61 2.62
CA ILE A 248 -39.86 30.64 2.60
C ILE A 248 -40.22 31.02 4.04
N LEU A 249 -40.40 32.31 4.27
CA LEU A 249 -41.41 32.92 5.16
C LEU A 249 -41.26 34.44 5.01
N ASP A 250 -41.41 34.90 3.77
CA ASP A 250 -41.95 36.22 3.51
C ASP A 250 -42.96 36.04 2.38
N GLU A 251 -44.10 36.70 2.54
CA GLU A 251 -45.31 36.70 1.70
C GLU A 251 -46.50 35.84 2.18
N THR A 252 -47.46 36.61 2.73
CA THR A 252 -48.92 36.41 2.95
C THR A 252 -49.39 35.86 4.28
#